data_AF-A0A819Z4Q9-F1
#
_entry.id   AF-A0A819Z4Q9-F1
#
_cell.length_a   1.000
_cell.length_b   1.000
_cell.length_c   1.000
_cell.angle_alpha   90.00
_cell.angle_beta   90.00
_cell.angle_gamma   90.00
#
_symmetry.space_group_name_H-M   'P 1'
#
loop_
_entity.id
_entity.type
_entity.pdbx_description
1 polymer ?
#
loop_
_entity_poly.entity_id
_entity_poly.type
_entity_poly.pdbx_seq_one_letter_code
_entity_poly.pdbx_strand_id
1 'polypeptide(L)'
;MGGGMMCQRCTQPNLQLPGGVELDGSRLFRNRMYSQHGVLPPARRHSHSAEGRNRHDVLRAYIIDNKRFTKTDRKEINAAIIEINNYTIAHQNENISTINKLDWLLVNVSYIGYGSIESQKKKSSRFNATPIDARPPTYELIETYFTAQLRLLRTMDIHIIGPGTGAMYQTFLSDGSVVINLGGLIPLRPEDQNITHTAYMEQYMTSGAPYLKALYYPINERPKGIKREEVVKLIRQAAKLIMNGFSIPVNPKDNLAPDGQLFIEMCERDKKFCELVTTRARDTDFGCYNFWVEEFIHERGPWREQVSTDGIRKTHCPYNLTLMRELRDKYGIRHYETSVSQSTKISG
;
A
#
# COMPACT_ATOMS: atom_id res chain seq x y z
N MET A 1 15.19 -9.86 1.77
CA MET A 1 14.37 -9.09 0.79
C MET A 1 14.42 -7.56 0.98
N GLY A 2 15.25 -7.01 1.88
CA GLY A 2 15.41 -5.57 2.06
C GLY A 2 16.87 -5.15 1.86
N GLY A 3 17.08 -4.05 1.12
CA GLY A 3 18.38 -3.41 0.90
C GLY A 3 18.77 -3.38 -0.58
N GLY A 4 18.47 -2.27 -1.27
CA GLY A 4 19.17 -1.93 -2.52
C GLY A 4 18.34 -1.71 -3.78
N MET A 5 17.00 -1.80 -3.78
CA MET A 5 16.16 -1.55 -4.98
C MET A 5 14.77 -0.98 -4.64
N MET A 6 14.63 -0.22 -3.55
CA MET A 6 13.30 0.20 -3.06
C MET A 6 12.55 1.08 -4.08
N CYS A 7 13.18 2.12 -4.62
CA CYS A 7 12.60 2.96 -5.68
C CYS A 7 12.49 2.27 -7.04
N GLN A 8 13.47 1.45 -7.42
CA GLN A 8 13.50 0.77 -8.73
C GLN A 8 12.27 -0.10 -8.96
N ARG A 9 11.70 -0.64 -7.89
CA ARG A 9 10.46 -1.44 -7.95
C ARG A 9 9.24 -0.62 -8.38
N CYS A 10 9.24 0.70 -8.19
CA CYS A 10 8.17 1.56 -8.70
C CYS A 10 8.25 1.67 -10.22
N THR A 11 9.45 1.85 -10.78
CA THR A 11 9.70 1.96 -12.24
C THR A 11 9.60 0.63 -12.99
N GLN A 12 9.71 -0.48 -12.27
CA GLN A 12 9.67 -1.80 -12.86
C GLN A 12 8.71 -2.67 -12.03
N PRO A 13 7.41 -2.68 -12.35
CA PRO A 13 6.42 -3.52 -11.67
C PRO A 13 6.82 -5.01 -11.64
N ASN A 14 7.55 -5.46 -12.68
CA ASN A 14 8.11 -6.81 -12.78
C ASN A 14 9.32 -7.07 -11.84
N LEU A 15 9.83 -6.10 -11.08
CA LEU A 15 10.88 -6.34 -10.07
C LEU A 15 10.32 -6.81 -8.72
N GLN A 16 9.00 -6.71 -8.48
CA GLN A 16 8.40 -7.35 -7.31
C GLN A 16 8.57 -8.87 -7.41
N LEU A 17 8.28 -9.42 -8.58
CA LEU A 17 8.47 -10.80 -9.00
C LEU A 17 8.77 -10.78 -10.51
N PRO A 18 9.87 -11.36 -11.01
CA PRO A 18 10.14 -11.42 -12.45
C PRO A 18 8.94 -11.95 -13.23
N GLY A 19 8.50 -11.22 -14.26
CA GLY A 19 7.26 -11.52 -14.99
C GLY A 19 5.97 -11.26 -14.19
N GLY A 20 6.01 -10.44 -13.14
CA GLY A 20 4.89 -10.21 -12.22
C GLY A 20 3.62 -9.72 -12.91
N VAL A 21 3.74 -8.80 -13.86
CA VAL A 21 2.62 -8.30 -14.67
C VAL A 21 2.48 -9.13 -15.95
N GLU A 22 3.56 -9.30 -16.70
CA GLU A 22 3.54 -9.95 -18.02
C GLU A 22 3.11 -11.43 -17.97
N LEU A 23 3.57 -12.16 -16.95
CA LEU A 23 3.30 -13.59 -16.75
C LEU A 23 2.29 -13.82 -15.61
N ASP A 24 1.64 -12.77 -15.10
CA ASP A 24 0.76 -12.85 -13.93
C ASP A 24 1.46 -13.51 -12.72
N GLY A 25 2.77 -13.27 -12.60
CA GLY A 25 3.65 -13.95 -11.64
C GLY A 25 3.23 -13.75 -10.18
N SER A 26 2.64 -12.59 -9.85
CA SER A 26 2.11 -12.32 -8.51
C SER A 26 0.91 -13.20 -8.17
N ARG A 27 0.02 -13.47 -9.13
CA ARG A 27 -1.12 -14.39 -8.94
C ARG A 27 -0.65 -15.84 -8.87
N LEU A 28 0.31 -16.24 -9.70
CA LEU A 28 0.91 -17.58 -9.66
C LEU A 28 1.60 -17.86 -8.32
N PHE A 29 2.41 -16.92 -7.84
CA PHE A 29 3.06 -17.00 -6.53
C PHE A 29 2.02 -17.13 -5.42
N ARG A 30 1.00 -16.25 -5.40
CA ARG A 30 -0.12 -16.30 -4.46
C ARG A 30 -0.75 -17.68 -4.41
N ASN A 31 -1.24 -18.17 -5.55
CA ASN A 31 -1.97 -19.43 -5.61
C ASN A 31 -1.11 -20.61 -5.15
N ARG A 32 0.18 -20.61 -5.53
CA ARG A 32 1.16 -21.60 -5.05
C ARG A 32 1.29 -21.57 -3.52
N MET A 33 1.41 -20.39 -2.92
CA MET A 33 1.50 -20.26 -1.46
C MET A 33 0.23 -20.79 -0.76
N TYR A 34 -0.96 -20.46 -1.27
CA TYR A 34 -2.21 -21.02 -0.74
C TYR A 34 -2.22 -22.56 -0.81
N SER A 35 -1.94 -23.13 -1.98
CA SER A 35 -1.93 -24.58 -2.20
C SER A 35 -0.88 -25.30 -1.36
N GLN A 36 0.33 -24.75 -1.23
CA GLN A 36 1.41 -25.34 -0.41
C GLN A 36 1.06 -25.41 1.07
N HIS A 37 0.18 -24.54 1.55
CA HIS A 37 -0.29 -24.51 2.94
C HIS A 37 -1.66 -25.19 3.15
N GLY A 38 -2.16 -25.94 2.16
CA GLY A 38 -3.45 -26.64 2.26
C GLY A 38 -4.65 -25.70 2.36
N VAL A 39 -4.53 -24.47 1.87
CA VAL A 39 -5.62 -23.48 1.83
C VAL A 39 -6.07 -23.32 0.38
N LEU A 40 -7.38 -23.34 0.14
CA LEU A 40 -7.90 -23.03 -1.18
C LEU A 40 -7.49 -21.60 -1.59
N PRO A 41 -6.97 -21.42 -2.82
CA PRO A 41 -6.69 -20.09 -3.35
C PRO A 41 -7.93 -19.18 -3.29
N PRO A 42 -7.74 -17.85 -3.23
CA PRO A 42 -8.85 -16.92 -3.26
C PRO A 42 -9.62 -16.98 -4.57
N ALA A 43 -10.83 -16.41 -4.56
CA ALA A 43 -11.68 -16.33 -5.74
C ALA A 43 -10.94 -15.61 -6.88
N ARG A 44 -10.98 -16.23 -8.06
CA ARG A 44 -10.45 -15.64 -9.30
C ARG A 44 -11.52 -14.76 -9.93
N ARG A 45 -11.08 -13.60 -10.43
CA ARG A 45 -11.91 -12.70 -11.23
C ARG A 45 -11.14 -12.38 -12.49
N HIS A 46 -11.79 -12.56 -13.63
CA HIS A 46 -11.11 -12.54 -14.92
C HIS A 46 -11.04 -11.14 -15.49
N SER A 47 -12.19 -10.45 -15.56
CA SER A 47 -12.27 -9.18 -16.28
C SER A 47 -12.61 -7.99 -15.38
N HIS A 48 -13.39 -8.21 -14.31
CA HIS A 48 -13.90 -7.12 -13.46
C HIS A 48 -13.95 -7.50 -11.99
N SER A 49 -13.72 -6.54 -11.09
CA SER A 49 -13.73 -6.77 -9.63
C SER A 49 -15.08 -7.22 -9.04
N ALA A 50 -16.18 -6.94 -9.73
CA ALA A 50 -17.54 -7.28 -9.32
C ALA A 50 -17.96 -8.70 -9.73
N GLU A 51 -17.12 -9.42 -10.48
CA GLU A 51 -17.43 -10.77 -10.96
C GLU A 51 -17.76 -11.72 -9.79
N GLY A 52 -18.93 -12.36 -9.88
CA GLY A 52 -19.45 -13.28 -8.86
C GLY A 52 -19.95 -12.61 -7.57
N ARG A 53 -20.09 -11.28 -7.53
CA ARG A 53 -20.66 -10.55 -6.39
C ARG A 53 -22.10 -10.14 -6.65
N ASN A 54 -22.92 -10.15 -5.61
CA ASN A 54 -24.25 -9.55 -5.62
C ASN A 54 -24.21 -8.14 -5.02
N ARG A 55 -25.11 -7.25 -5.47
CA ARG A 55 -25.24 -5.88 -4.94
C ARG A 55 -25.46 -5.83 -3.41
N HIS A 56 -25.99 -6.90 -2.84
CA HIS A 56 -26.30 -7.04 -1.42
C HIS A 56 -25.19 -7.70 -0.59
N ASP A 57 -24.09 -8.11 -1.24
CA ASP A 57 -22.97 -8.72 -0.52
C ASP A 57 -22.35 -7.71 0.45
N VAL A 58 -22.10 -8.17 1.68
CA VAL A 58 -21.39 -7.38 2.68
C VAL A 58 -19.89 -7.56 2.46
N LEU A 59 -19.22 -6.48 2.06
CA LEU A 59 -17.78 -6.48 1.84
C LEU A 59 -17.03 -6.58 3.17
N ARG A 60 -15.93 -7.32 3.20
CA ARG A 60 -15.08 -7.46 4.39
C ARG A 60 -13.86 -6.57 4.27
N ALA A 61 -13.78 -5.59 5.15
CA ALA A 61 -12.64 -4.69 5.27
C ALA A 61 -11.82 -5.02 6.51
N TYR A 62 -10.51 -5.00 6.38
CA TYR A 62 -9.60 -5.25 7.50
C TYR A 62 -8.55 -4.16 7.60
N ILE A 63 -8.43 -3.59 8.79
CA ILE A 63 -7.37 -2.64 9.13
C ILE A 63 -6.29 -3.37 9.90
N ILE A 64 -5.08 -3.42 9.35
CA ILE A 64 -3.94 -4.04 10.01
C ILE A 64 -3.23 -2.98 10.85
N ASP A 65 -3.10 -3.23 12.16
CA ASP A 65 -2.36 -2.36 13.07
C ASP A 65 -0.92 -2.18 12.59
N ASN A 66 -0.43 -0.96 12.76
CA ASN A 66 0.90 -0.59 12.33
C ASN A 66 1.58 0.28 13.40
N LYS A 67 2.83 -0.02 13.71
CA LYS A 67 3.63 0.77 14.67
C LYS A 67 3.77 2.25 14.28
N ARG A 68 3.56 2.60 13.00
CA ARG A 68 3.60 3.97 12.48
C ARG A 68 2.31 4.76 12.71
N PHE A 69 1.22 4.11 13.12
CA PHE A 69 0.04 4.82 13.58
C PHE A 69 0.30 5.39 14.98
N THR A 70 -0.08 6.64 15.20
CA THR A 70 -0.04 7.25 16.53
C THR A 70 -1.24 6.77 17.39
N LYS A 71 -1.28 7.14 18.67
CA LYS A 71 -2.48 6.89 19.50
C LYS A 71 -3.70 7.64 18.97
N THR A 72 -3.50 8.88 18.51
CA THR A 72 -4.53 9.71 17.90
C THR A 72 -5.03 9.09 16.60
N ASP A 73 -4.12 8.65 15.72
CA ASP A 73 -4.49 7.95 14.48
C ASP A 73 -5.40 6.74 14.77
N ARG A 74 -5.04 5.91 15.76
CA ARG A 74 -5.87 4.74 16.15
C ARG A 74 -7.25 5.13 16.66
N LYS A 75 -7.38 6.24 17.40
CA LYS A 75 -8.68 6.74 17.86
C LYS A 75 -9.58 7.12 16.68
N GLU A 76 -9.03 7.84 15.71
CA GLU A 76 -9.74 8.28 14.51
C GLU A 76 -10.11 7.10 13.60
N ILE A 77 -9.21 6.13 13.45
CA ILE A 77 -9.47 4.86 12.75
C ILE A 77 -10.60 4.09 13.45
N ASN A 78 -10.56 3.93 14.77
CA ASN A 78 -11.61 3.24 15.50
C ASN A 78 -12.97 3.93 15.38
N ALA A 79 -12.99 5.26 15.40
CA ALA A 79 -14.21 6.02 15.17
C ALA A 79 -14.78 5.77 13.75
N ALA A 80 -13.92 5.65 12.74
CA ALA A 80 -14.34 5.31 11.38
C ALA A 80 -14.90 3.88 11.27
N ILE A 81 -14.30 2.91 11.98
CA ILE A 81 -14.81 1.53 12.07
C ILE A 81 -16.23 1.52 12.65
N ILE A 82 -16.42 2.19 13.79
CA ILE A 82 -17.72 2.25 14.47
C ILE A 82 -18.78 2.85 13.55
N GLU A 83 -18.46 3.93 12.85
CA GLU A 83 -19.38 4.60 11.93
C GLU A 83 -19.82 3.68 10.77
N ILE A 84 -18.87 3.04 10.08
CA ILE A 84 -19.17 2.12 8.97
C ILE A 84 -19.96 0.90 9.46
N ASN A 85 -19.56 0.30 10.57
CA ASN A 85 -20.21 -0.90 11.07
C ASN A 85 -21.62 -0.62 11.59
N ASN A 86 -21.85 0.52 12.26
CA ASN A 86 -23.19 0.93 12.68
C ASN A 86 -24.11 1.11 11.48
N TYR A 87 -23.63 1.75 10.40
CA TYR A 87 -24.39 1.85 9.15
C TYR A 87 -24.74 0.46 8.60
N THR A 88 -23.76 -0.43 8.52
CA THR A 88 -23.97 -1.80 8.00
C THR A 88 -24.96 -2.59 8.84
N ILE A 89 -24.84 -2.55 10.18
CA ILE A 89 -25.73 -3.28 11.10
C ILE A 89 -27.17 -2.75 11.00
N ALA A 90 -27.36 -1.43 10.91
CA ALA A 90 -28.68 -0.83 10.80
C ALA A 90 -29.44 -1.32 9.55
N HIS A 91 -28.74 -1.53 8.44
CA HIS A 91 -29.37 -1.91 7.17
C HIS A 91 -29.35 -3.42 6.87
N GLN A 92 -28.60 -4.23 7.62
CA GLN A 92 -28.54 -5.69 7.41
C GLN A 92 -29.87 -6.40 7.74
N ASN A 93 -30.69 -5.82 8.63
CA ASN A 93 -31.96 -6.41 9.05
C ASN A 93 -33.17 -5.80 8.31
N GLU A 94 -32.95 -4.83 7.43
CA GLU A 94 -34.02 -4.22 6.65
C GLU A 94 -34.49 -5.17 5.54
N ASN A 95 -35.78 -5.06 5.19
CA ASN A 95 -36.37 -5.93 4.17
C ASN A 95 -35.73 -5.66 2.81
N ILE A 96 -35.50 -6.70 1.99
CA ILE A 96 -34.73 -6.59 0.72
C ILE A 96 -35.31 -5.52 -0.23
N SER A 97 -36.63 -5.28 -0.19
CA SER A 97 -37.31 -4.27 -0.99
C SER A 97 -36.90 -2.82 -0.66
N THR A 98 -36.53 -2.55 0.59
CA THR A 98 -36.02 -1.23 1.04
C THR A 98 -34.53 -1.03 0.72
N ILE A 99 -33.77 -2.12 0.54
CA ILE A 99 -32.32 -2.10 0.29
C ILE A 99 -31.95 -1.50 -1.08
N ASN A 100 -32.89 -1.43 -2.04
CA ASN A 100 -32.64 -0.82 -3.34
C ASN A 100 -32.26 0.67 -3.28
N LYS A 101 -32.44 1.33 -2.13
CA LYS A 101 -32.10 2.74 -1.86
C LYS A 101 -30.97 2.92 -0.84
N LEU A 102 -30.06 1.96 -0.70
CA LEU A 102 -28.89 2.18 0.15
C LEU A 102 -28.08 3.39 -0.32
N ASP A 103 -27.87 4.34 0.59
CA ASP A 103 -26.93 5.43 0.35
C ASP A 103 -25.51 4.88 0.16
N TRP A 104 -25.13 3.85 0.95
CA TRP A 104 -23.78 3.30 1.00
C TRP A 104 -23.81 1.78 0.85
N LEU A 105 -22.76 1.22 0.27
CA LEU A 105 -22.57 -0.23 0.22
C LEU A 105 -22.26 -0.77 1.63
N LEU A 106 -22.74 -1.98 1.91
CA LEU A 106 -22.56 -2.63 3.20
C LEU A 106 -21.11 -3.13 3.33
N VAL A 107 -20.43 -2.69 4.38
CA VAL A 107 -19.05 -3.06 4.67
C VAL A 107 -18.93 -3.42 6.15
N ASN A 108 -18.36 -4.58 6.46
CA ASN A 108 -17.96 -4.94 7.81
C ASN A 108 -16.46 -4.71 7.96
N VAL A 109 -16.07 -3.81 8.85
CA VAL A 109 -14.69 -3.41 9.11
C VAL A 109 -14.19 -4.04 10.41
N SER A 110 -13.07 -4.74 10.36
CA SER A 110 -12.40 -5.32 11.52
C SER A 110 -10.99 -4.75 11.70
N TYR A 111 -10.59 -4.52 12.95
CA TYR A 111 -9.22 -4.13 13.30
C TYR A 111 -8.42 -5.35 13.74
N ILE A 112 -7.23 -5.55 13.17
CA ILE A 112 -6.36 -6.67 13.48
C ILE A 112 -5.07 -6.15 14.10
N GLY A 113 -4.80 -6.55 15.34
CA GLY A 113 -3.53 -6.26 16.00
C GLY A 113 -2.38 -7.08 15.43
N TYR A 114 -1.16 -6.54 15.47
CA TYR A 114 0.02 -7.33 15.12
C TYR A 114 0.16 -8.49 16.14
N GLY A 115 0.22 -9.73 15.64
CA GLY A 115 0.29 -10.92 16.49
C GLY A 115 -1.05 -11.42 17.04
N SER A 116 -2.18 -10.77 16.73
CA SER A 116 -3.50 -11.22 17.21
C SER A 116 -4.14 -12.31 16.34
N ILE A 117 -3.50 -12.69 15.23
CA ILE A 117 -3.96 -13.81 14.40
C ILE A 117 -3.36 -15.07 15.00
N GLU A 118 -4.10 -15.73 15.89
CA GLU A 118 -3.70 -17.01 16.46
C GLU A 118 -4.09 -18.18 15.55
N SER A 119 -3.27 -19.23 15.51
CA SER A 119 -3.68 -20.48 14.87
C SER A 119 -4.77 -21.15 15.71
N GLN A 120 -5.81 -21.68 15.07
CA GLN A 120 -6.82 -22.46 15.78
C GLN A 120 -6.13 -23.72 16.36
N LYS A 121 -6.16 -23.88 17.68
CA LYS A 121 -5.42 -24.93 18.39
C LYS A 121 -5.71 -26.34 17.84
N LYS A 122 -4.63 -27.05 17.49
CA LYS A 122 -4.42 -28.52 17.57
C LYS A 122 -5.54 -29.46 17.06
N LYS A 123 -6.13 -29.22 15.90
CA LYS A 123 -6.69 -30.34 15.12
C LYS A 123 -5.90 -30.52 13.84
N SER A 124 -5.00 -31.49 13.89
CA SER A 124 -4.40 -32.10 12.70
C SER A 124 -5.50 -32.46 11.71
N SER A 125 -5.43 -31.88 10.51
CA SER A 125 -6.23 -32.32 9.37
C SER A 125 -5.33 -33.17 8.49
N ARG A 126 -5.57 -34.48 8.49
CA ARG A 126 -4.96 -35.38 7.50
C ARG A 126 -5.69 -35.18 6.18
N PHE A 127 -4.97 -34.73 5.16
CA PHE A 127 -5.48 -34.72 3.79
C PHE A 127 -5.15 -36.06 3.14
N ASN A 128 -6.16 -36.67 2.50
CA ASN A 128 -5.92 -37.82 1.63
C ASN A 128 -5.19 -37.33 0.37
N ALA A 129 -4.21 -38.10 -0.11
CA ALA A 129 -3.51 -37.79 -1.36
C ALA A 129 -4.53 -37.63 -2.49
N THR A 130 -4.41 -36.54 -3.26
CA THR A 130 -5.20 -36.40 -4.49
C THR A 130 -4.49 -37.14 -5.62
N PRO A 131 -5.19 -37.64 -6.65
CA PRO A 131 -4.57 -38.34 -7.78
C PRO A 131 -3.50 -37.53 -8.54
N ILE A 132 -3.51 -36.19 -8.36
CA ILE A 132 -2.60 -35.26 -9.01
C ILE A 132 -1.33 -34.99 -8.16
N ASP A 133 -1.39 -35.27 -6.85
CA ASP A 133 -0.28 -35.05 -5.92
C ASP A 133 0.31 -36.39 -5.47
N ALA A 134 1.21 -36.94 -6.28
CA ALA A 134 1.90 -38.20 -6.03
C ALA A 134 2.99 -38.12 -4.94
N ARG A 135 3.12 -37.00 -4.23
CA ARG A 135 4.05 -36.89 -3.11
C ARG A 135 3.49 -37.72 -1.94
N PRO A 136 4.31 -38.57 -1.27
CA PRO A 136 3.89 -39.25 -0.05
C PRO A 136 3.38 -38.22 0.97
N PRO A 137 2.41 -38.56 1.86
CA PRO A 137 1.83 -37.63 2.83
C PRO A 137 2.91 -37.25 3.84
N THR A 138 3.74 -36.29 3.48
CA THR A 138 5.03 -36.12 4.14
C THR A 138 4.95 -35.24 5.36
N TYR A 139 3.87 -34.45 5.53
CA TYR A 139 3.73 -33.62 6.71
C TYR A 139 2.27 -33.48 7.13
N GLU A 140 2.00 -33.74 8.40
CA GLU A 140 0.84 -33.19 9.09
C GLU A 140 0.94 -31.67 8.95
N LEU A 141 0.04 -31.04 8.19
CA LEU A 141 -0.03 -29.58 8.12
C LEU A 141 -0.56 -29.08 9.46
N ILE A 142 0.36 -28.89 10.40
CA ILE A 142 0.07 -28.18 11.64
C ILE A 142 -0.34 -26.77 11.25
N GLU A 143 -1.51 -26.35 11.72
CA GLU A 143 -1.98 -24.98 11.47
C GLU A 143 -0.96 -23.99 12.04
N THR A 144 -0.24 -23.33 11.14
CA THR A 144 0.71 -22.28 11.48
C THR A 144 -0.02 -20.94 11.56
N TYR A 145 0.58 -19.97 12.24
CA TYR A 145 0.11 -18.57 12.18
C TYR A 145 0.00 -18.06 10.74
N PHE A 146 0.90 -18.48 9.85
CA PHE A 146 0.86 -18.10 8.44
C PHE A 146 -0.34 -18.74 7.70
N THR A 147 -0.66 -20.00 7.97
CA THR A 147 -1.86 -20.66 7.41
C THR A 147 -3.14 -19.93 7.84
N ALA A 148 -3.24 -19.54 9.13
CA ALA A 148 -4.36 -18.75 9.63
C ALA A 148 -4.43 -17.36 8.96
N GLN A 149 -3.27 -16.70 8.77
CA GLN A 149 -3.18 -15.44 8.02
C GLN A 149 -3.67 -15.60 6.57
N LEU A 150 -3.24 -16.64 5.85
CA LEU A 150 -3.71 -16.90 4.48
C LEU A 150 -5.23 -17.08 4.44
N ARG A 151 -5.82 -17.85 5.37
CA ARG A 151 -7.27 -18.02 5.46
C ARG A 151 -8.01 -16.70 5.69
N LEU A 152 -7.42 -15.79 6.45
CA LEU A 152 -7.99 -14.46 6.66
C LEU A 152 -7.86 -13.60 5.41
N LEU A 153 -6.66 -13.52 4.82
CA LEU A 153 -6.33 -12.72 3.65
C LEU A 153 -7.21 -13.05 2.44
N ARG A 154 -7.54 -14.33 2.20
CA ARG A 154 -8.45 -14.72 1.09
C ARG A 154 -9.86 -14.19 1.24
N THR A 155 -10.29 -13.81 2.45
CA THR A 155 -11.63 -13.28 2.69
C THR A 155 -11.71 -11.77 2.61
N MET A 156 -10.58 -11.08 2.47
CA MET A 156 -10.54 -9.63 2.48
C MET A 156 -10.92 -9.04 1.12
N ASP A 157 -11.92 -8.16 1.13
CA ASP A 157 -12.30 -7.36 -0.03
C ASP A 157 -11.56 -6.02 -0.02
N ILE A 158 -11.37 -5.45 1.17
CA ILE A 158 -10.67 -4.17 1.38
C ILE A 158 -9.55 -4.39 2.41
N HIS A 159 -8.31 -4.16 2.01
CA HIS A 159 -7.12 -4.28 2.86
C HIS A 159 -6.59 -2.90 3.21
N ILE A 160 -6.64 -2.51 4.47
CA ILE A 160 -6.31 -1.16 4.93
C ILE A 160 -5.04 -1.22 5.79
N ILE A 161 -4.01 -0.49 5.39
CA ILE A 161 -2.66 -0.64 5.93
C ILE A 161 -1.92 0.69 6.05
N GLY A 162 -0.87 0.69 6.87
CA GLY A 162 0.24 1.65 6.77
C GLY A 162 1.52 0.97 6.24
N PRO A 163 2.60 1.75 6.03
CA PRO A 163 3.87 1.23 5.50
C PRO A 163 4.52 0.14 6.34
N GLY A 164 5.19 -0.82 5.70
CA GLY A 164 5.92 -1.91 6.32
C GLY A 164 5.35 -3.30 6.00
N THR A 165 5.58 -4.28 6.88
CA THR A 165 5.29 -5.70 6.60
C THR A 165 3.84 -5.97 6.20
N GLY A 166 2.87 -5.23 6.74
CA GLY A 166 1.45 -5.37 6.36
C GLY A 166 1.17 -5.13 4.88
N ALA A 167 1.99 -4.28 4.22
CA ALA A 167 1.92 -4.04 2.78
C ALA A 167 2.39 -5.24 1.95
N MET A 168 3.23 -6.12 2.52
CA MET A 168 3.66 -7.32 1.79
C MET A 168 2.53 -8.32 1.58
N TYR A 169 1.52 -8.32 2.47
CA TYR A 169 0.43 -9.30 2.46
C TYR A 169 -0.59 -9.07 1.35
N GLN A 170 -0.60 -7.90 0.72
CA GLN A 170 -1.61 -7.59 -0.30
C GLN A 170 -1.54 -8.51 -1.52
N THR A 171 -0.36 -9.07 -1.84
CA THR A 171 -0.20 -10.11 -2.89
C THR A 171 -1.05 -11.35 -2.61
N PHE A 172 -1.54 -11.55 -1.38
CA PHE A 172 -2.37 -12.70 -1.01
C PHE A 172 -3.87 -12.42 -1.06
N LEU A 173 -4.29 -11.21 -1.42
CA LEU A 173 -5.69 -10.84 -1.54
C LEU A 173 -6.35 -11.47 -2.76
N SER A 174 -7.68 -11.51 -2.75
CA SER A 174 -8.48 -11.96 -3.89
C SER A 174 -8.37 -11.01 -5.09
N ASP A 175 -8.60 -11.54 -6.29
CA ASP A 175 -8.70 -10.70 -7.49
C ASP A 175 -9.86 -9.73 -7.32
N GLY A 176 -9.71 -8.46 -7.69
CA GLY A 176 -10.76 -7.46 -7.51
C GLY A 176 -10.85 -6.87 -6.10
N SER A 177 -9.92 -7.19 -5.19
CA SER A 177 -9.81 -6.51 -3.89
C SER A 177 -9.16 -5.12 -4.03
N VAL A 178 -9.46 -4.24 -3.07
CA VAL A 178 -8.87 -2.89 -3.00
C VAL A 178 -7.92 -2.79 -1.81
N VAL A 179 -6.76 -2.16 -2.01
CA VAL A 179 -5.80 -1.82 -0.95
C VAL A 179 -5.90 -0.33 -0.64
N ILE A 180 -6.11 0.04 0.62
CA ILE A 180 -6.05 1.42 1.09
C ILE A 180 -4.76 1.59 1.91
N ASN A 181 -3.82 2.41 1.41
CA ASN A 181 -2.61 2.76 2.14
C ASN A 181 -2.78 4.11 2.85
N LEU A 182 -2.83 4.08 4.18
CA LEU A 182 -2.99 5.24 5.05
C LEU A 182 -1.70 6.06 5.22
N GLY A 183 -0.57 5.57 4.71
CA GLY A 183 0.72 6.23 4.84
C GLY A 183 1.27 6.23 6.27
N GLY A 184 2.57 6.46 6.36
CA GLY A 184 3.34 6.65 7.58
C GLY A 184 3.88 8.07 7.65
N LEU A 185 4.25 8.46 8.85
CA LEU A 185 4.91 9.74 9.09
C LEU A 185 6.41 9.52 9.21
N ILE A 186 7.19 10.33 8.51
CA ILE A 186 8.65 10.30 8.60
C ILE A 186 9.14 11.65 9.15
N PRO A 187 9.95 11.66 10.21
CA PRO A 187 10.53 12.88 10.74
C PRO A 187 11.62 13.41 9.80
N LEU A 188 11.84 14.73 9.79
CA LEU A 188 12.85 15.40 8.93
C LEU A 188 14.27 14.99 9.31
N ARG A 189 14.50 14.72 10.58
CA ARG A 189 15.74 14.15 11.13
C ARG A 189 15.37 13.09 12.17
N PRO A 190 16.22 12.07 12.40
CA PRO A 190 15.97 11.08 13.44
C PRO A 190 15.73 11.70 14.83
N GLU A 191 16.39 12.82 15.12
CA GLU A 191 16.28 13.59 16.36
C GLU A 191 15.08 14.54 16.41
N ASP A 192 14.47 14.87 15.26
CA ASP A 192 13.34 15.79 15.20
C ASP A 192 12.04 15.04 15.54
N GLN A 193 11.34 15.47 16.59
CA GLN A 193 9.97 15.02 16.85
C GLN A 193 8.95 15.60 15.85
N ASN A 194 9.35 16.63 15.11
CA ASN A 194 8.51 17.27 14.12
C ASN A 194 8.35 16.35 12.91
N ILE A 195 7.13 15.84 12.75
CA ILE A 195 6.66 15.06 11.61
C ILE A 195 6.57 15.98 10.39
N THR A 196 7.00 15.50 9.23
CA THR A 196 7.23 16.43 8.10
C THR A 196 6.57 16.03 6.80
N HIS A 197 6.47 14.73 6.52
CA HIS A 197 5.84 14.26 5.30
C HIS A 197 5.30 12.85 5.45
N THR A 198 4.47 12.52 4.47
CA THR A 198 3.84 11.23 4.28
C THR A 198 4.78 10.31 3.53
N ALA A 199 4.84 9.05 3.93
CA ALA A 199 5.45 7.98 3.15
C ALA A 199 4.47 6.84 2.97
N TYR A 200 4.25 6.39 1.75
CA TYR A 200 3.46 5.19 1.45
C TYR A 200 4.34 3.95 1.32
N MET A 201 5.63 4.15 1.01
CA MET A 201 6.69 3.15 0.85
C MET A 201 6.33 2.05 -0.13
N GLU A 202 5.87 0.89 0.32
CA GLU A 202 5.78 -0.32 -0.51
C GLU A 202 4.61 -0.34 -1.51
N GLN A 203 4.25 0.82 -2.07
CA GLN A 203 3.25 0.99 -3.12
C GLN A 203 3.52 0.15 -4.38
N TYR A 204 4.80 -0.13 -4.67
CA TYR A 204 5.20 -1.02 -5.76
C TYR A 204 4.58 -2.42 -5.63
N MET A 205 4.27 -2.87 -4.41
CA MET A 205 3.65 -4.17 -4.20
C MET A 205 2.24 -4.24 -4.82
N THR A 206 1.53 -3.10 -4.97
CA THR A 206 0.16 -3.07 -5.51
C THR A 206 0.24 -2.86 -7.01
N SER A 207 1.19 -2.03 -7.43
CA SER A 207 1.54 -1.81 -8.83
C SER A 207 1.92 -3.11 -9.55
N GLY A 208 2.66 -4.02 -8.89
CA GLY A 208 3.01 -5.35 -9.44
C GLY A 208 1.94 -6.44 -9.25
N ALA A 209 0.78 -6.11 -8.68
CA ALA A 209 -0.36 -7.01 -8.49
C ALA A 209 -1.56 -6.51 -9.32
N PRO A 210 -1.60 -6.78 -10.64
CA PRO A 210 -2.57 -6.16 -11.55
C PRO A 210 -4.02 -6.57 -11.31
N TYR A 211 -4.27 -7.56 -10.45
CA TYR A 211 -5.62 -7.95 -10.03
C TYR A 211 -6.13 -7.15 -8.82
N LEU A 212 -5.37 -6.18 -8.32
CA LEU A 212 -5.74 -5.31 -7.20
C LEU A 212 -5.85 -3.86 -7.64
N LYS A 213 -6.63 -3.06 -6.90
CA LYS A 213 -6.67 -1.60 -7.05
C LYS A 213 -6.19 -0.91 -5.78
N ALA A 214 -5.36 0.11 -5.90
CA ALA A 214 -4.87 0.91 -4.77
C ALA A 214 -5.68 2.20 -4.57
N LEU A 215 -5.84 2.60 -3.32
CA LEU A 215 -6.25 3.93 -2.87
C LEU A 215 -5.28 4.42 -1.80
N TYR A 216 -5.13 5.74 -1.69
CA TYR A 216 -4.15 6.35 -0.80
C TYR A 216 -4.80 7.45 0.03
N TYR A 217 -4.45 7.51 1.30
CA TYR A 217 -4.85 8.63 2.15
C TYR A 217 -4.21 9.92 1.64
N PRO A 218 -4.91 11.08 1.58
CA PRO A 218 -4.37 12.27 0.91
C PRO A 218 -3.01 12.73 1.46
N ILE A 219 -2.02 12.86 0.57
CA ILE A 219 -0.60 13.05 0.92
C ILE A 219 -0.34 14.29 1.78
N ASN A 220 -1.06 15.39 1.54
CA ASN A 220 -0.93 16.64 2.29
C ASN A 220 -1.77 16.68 3.57
N GLU A 221 -2.74 15.77 3.73
CA GLU A 221 -3.56 15.71 4.94
C GLU A 221 -2.92 14.79 5.98
N ARG A 222 -2.22 13.74 5.56
CA ARG A 222 -1.63 12.76 6.47
C ARG A 222 -0.66 13.36 7.51
N PRO A 223 0.18 14.39 7.23
CA PRO A 223 1.02 15.04 8.23
C PRO A 223 0.23 15.75 9.33
N LYS A 224 -1.05 16.08 9.08
CA LYS A 224 -1.98 16.68 10.05
C LYS A 224 -2.66 15.62 10.94
N GLY A 225 -2.29 14.35 10.79
CA GLY A 225 -2.94 13.21 11.43
C GLY A 225 -3.98 12.54 10.52
N ILE A 226 -4.33 11.30 10.85
CA ILE A 226 -5.46 10.61 10.23
C ILE A 226 -6.76 11.21 10.78
N LYS A 227 -7.70 11.51 9.88
CA LYS A 227 -9.04 12.01 10.19
C LYS A 227 -10.06 10.92 9.91
N ARG A 228 -10.99 10.71 10.84
CA ARG A 228 -12.08 9.75 10.67
C ARG A 228 -12.79 9.88 9.32
N GLU A 229 -13.14 11.09 8.92
CA GLU A 229 -13.97 11.37 7.75
C GLU A 229 -13.29 10.92 6.45
N GLU A 230 -11.97 11.10 6.35
CA GLU A 230 -11.20 10.64 5.20
C GLU A 230 -11.05 9.11 5.18
N VAL A 231 -10.94 8.45 6.33
CA VAL A 231 -10.95 6.97 6.40
C VAL A 231 -12.30 6.42 5.94
N VAL A 232 -13.41 6.96 6.45
CA VAL A 232 -14.78 6.59 6.03
C VAL A 232 -14.94 6.77 4.52
N LYS A 233 -14.51 7.92 3.98
CA LYS A 233 -14.55 8.24 2.55
C LYS A 233 -13.76 7.23 1.72
N LEU A 234 -12.53 6.88 2.11
CA LEU A 234 -11.71 5.90 1.39
C LEU A 234 -12.34 4.50 1.41
N ILE A 235 -12.88 4.04 2.55
CA ILE A 235 -13.57 2.75 2.65
C ILE A 235 -14.78 2.71 1.72
N ARG A 236 -15.57 3.79 1.69
CA ARG A 236 -16.74 3.91 0.81
C ARG A 236 -16.35 3.95 -0.67
N GLN A 237 -15.26 4.66 -1.01
CA GLN A 237 -14.71 4.67 -2.36
C GLN A 237 -14.24 3.27 -2.79
N ALA A 238 -13.54 2.55 -1.92
CA ALA A 238 -13.12 1.18 -2.17
C ALA A 238 -14.31 0.25 -2.43
N ALA A 239 -15.33 0.31 -1.57
CA ALA A 239 -16.55 -0.47 -1.75
C ALA A 239 -17.23 -0.19 -3.10
N LYS A 240 -17.35 1.09 -3.47
CA LYS A 240 -17.91 1.50 -4.77
C LYS A 240 -17.07 0.98 -5.94
N LEU A 241 -15.75 1.07 -5.87
CA LEU A 241 -14.87 0.54 -6.92
C LEU A 241 -15.05 -0.97 -7.10
N ILE A 242 -15.11 -1.73 -5.99
CA ILE A 242 -15.30 -3.18 -6.03
C ILE A 242 -16.61 -3.53 -6.71
N MET A 243 -17.71 -2.90 -6.27
CA MET A 243 -19.06 -3.23 -6.73
C MET A 243 -19.40 -2.70 -8.12
N ASN A 244 -18.81 -1.57 -8.52
CA ASN A 244 -18.96 -1.05 -9.88
C ASN A 244 -18.14 -1.84 -10.91
N GLY A 245 -17.14 -2.62 -10.47
CA GLY A 245 -16.38 -3.50 -11.35
C GLY A 245 -15.23 -2.79 -12.08
N PHE A 246 -14.15 -2.46 -11.38
CA PHE A 246 -12.93 -1.98 -12.07
C PHE A 246 -12.32 -3.09 -12.94
N SER A 247 -11.72 -2.70 -14.07
CA SER A 247 -11.11 -3.62 -15.04
C SER A 247 -9.85 -4.29 -14.49
N ILE A 248 -9.69 -5.57 -14.81
CA ILE A 248 -8.51 -6.38 -14.50
C ILE A 248 -7.91 -6.86 -15.84
N PRO A 249 -6.61 -6.65 -16.12
CA PRO A 249 -5.59 -6.09 -15.23
C PRO A 249 -5.70 -4.57 -15.05
N VAL A 250 -5.37 -4.09 -13.84
CA VAL A 250 -5.20 -2.67 -13.53
C VAL A 250 -3.82 -2.21 -14.05
N ASN A 251 -3.78 -1.04 -14.69
CA ASN A 251 -2.51 -0.44 -15.11
C ASN A 251 -1.62 -0.18 -13.87
N PRO A 252 -0.36 -0.66 -13.85
CA PRO A 252 0.54 -0.46 -12.72
C PRO A 252 0.70 1.00 -12.28
N LYS A 253 0.68 1.97 -13.21
CA LYS A 253 0.79 3.42 -12.91
C LYS A 253 -0.44 3.94 -12.15
N ASP A 254 -1.62 3.42 -12.43
CA ASP A 254 -2.88 3.78 -11.76
C ASP A 254 -2.98 3.20 -10.33
N ASN A 255 -2.03 2.34 -9.95
CA ASN A 255 -1.88 1.74 -8.64
C ASN A 255 -0.74 2.37 -7.83
N LEU A 256 -0.18 3.49 -8.27
CA LEU A 256 0.78 4.27 -7.51
C LEU A 256 0.10 5.47 -6.85
N ALA A 257 0.61 5.88 -5.69
CA ALA A 257 0.26 7.14 -5.06
C ALA A 257 0.81 8.32 -5.89
N PRO A 258 0.37 9.56 -5.61
CA PRO A 258 0.85 10.74 -6.34
C PRO A 258 2.37 10.87 -6.39
N ASP A 259 3.06 10.47 -5.32
CA ASP A 259 4.51 10.49 -5.23
C ASP A 259 5.18 9.45 -6.16
N GLY A 260 4.65 8.23 -6.20
CA GLY A 260 5.08 7.20 -7.13
C GLY A 260 4.83 7.60 -8.58
N GLN A 261 3.66 8.18 -8.89
CA GLN A 261 3.34 8.65 -10.24
C GLN A 261 4.29 9.77 -10.70
N LEU A 262 4.59 10.72 -9.81
CA LEU A 262 5.59 11.76 -10.04
C LEU A 262 6.96 11.15 -10.37
N PHE A 263 7.42 10.20 -9.57
CA PHE A 263 8.71 9.55 -9.76
C PHE A 263 8.83 8.86 -11.13
N ILE A 264 7.76 8.17 -11.57
CA ILE A 264 7.71 7.57 -12.90
C ILE A 264 7.83 8.63 -14.00
N GLU A 265 7.07 9.72 -13.90
CA GLU A 265 7.11 10.79 -14.90
C GLU A 265 8.46 11.52 -14.91
N MET A 266 9.10 11.67 -13.75
CA MET A 266 10.46 12.17 -13.65
C MET A 266 11.43 11.28 -14.44
N CYS A 267 11.35 9.96 -14.27
CA CYS A 267 12.17 9.00 -15.02
C CYS A 267 11.87 9.02 -16.54
N GLU A 268 10.60 9.23 -16.94
CA GLU A 268 10.19 9.35 -18.35
C GLU A 268 10.79 10.62 -19.01
N ARG A 269 10.83 11.73 -18.27
CA ARG A 269 11.26 13.06 -18.79
C ARG A 269 12.76 13.34 -18.61
N ASP A 270 13.40 12.78 -17.59
CA ASP A 270 14.83 12.92 -17.29
C ASP A 270 15.52 11.55 -17.33
N LYS A 271 16.05 11.20 -18.51
CA LYS A 271 16.73 9.92 -18.73
C LYS A 271 17.99 9.77 -17.87
N LYS A 272 18.71 10.86 -17.57
CA LYS A 272 19.91 10.81 -16.74
C LYS A 272 19.55 10.49 -15.30
N PHE A 273 18.49 11.13 -14.79
CA PHE A 273 17.94 10.77 -13.49
C PHE A 273 17.47 9.32 -13.46
N CYS A 274 16.74 8.87 -14.49
CA CYS A 274 16.27 7.49 -14.58
C CYS A 274 17.43 6.49 -14.52
N GLU A 275 18.48 6.71 -15.31
CA GLU A 275 19.68 5.88 -15.30
C GLU A 275 20.36 5.88 -13.93
N LEU A 276 20.51 7.06 -13.31
CA LEU A 276 21.10 7.21 -11.96
C LEU A 276 20.36 6.35 -10.91
N VAL A 277 19.03 6.33 -10.95
CA VAL A 277 18.22 5.66 -9.91
C VAL A 277 17.92 4.19 -10.24
N THR A 278 18.09 3.75 -11.50
CA THR A 278 17.75 2.39 -11.95
C THR A 278 18.96 1.52 -12.29
N THR A 279 20.10 2.10 -12.67
CA THR A 279 21.28 1.34 -13.09
C THR A 279 22.30 1.25 -11.96
N ARG A 280 22.77 0.04 -11.66
CA ARG A 280 23.89 -0.17 -10.76
C ARG A 280 25.20 -0.10 -11.53
N ALA A 281 25.85 1.04 -11.52
CA ALA A 281 27.23 1.16 -11.99
C ALA A 281 28.21 1.21 -10.80
N ARG A 282 29.46 0.80 -11.02
CA ARG A 282 30.48 0.73 -9.95
C ARG A 282 30.78 2.09 -9.32
N ASP A 283 30.56 3.16 -10.07
CA ASP A 283 30.82 4.55 -9.74
C ASP A 283 29.56 5.31 -9.27
N THR A 284 28.39 4.68 -9.29
CA THR A 284 27.17 5.31 -8.77
C THR A 284 27.13 5.21 -7.25
N ASP A 285 26.97 6.35 -6.58
CA ASP A 285 26.79 6.38 -5.13
C ASP A 285 25.55 5.58 -4.72
N PHE A 286 25.74 4.67 -3.76
CA PHE A 286 24.68 3.79 -3.25
C PHE A 286 23.45 4.58 -2.76
N GLY A 287 23.65 5.75 -2.17
CA GLY A 287 22.58 6.63 -1.71
C GLY A 287 21.69 7.17 -2.83
N CYS A 288 22.18 7.23 -4.07
CA CYS A 288 21.41 7.73 -5.21
C CYS A 288 20.47 6.68 -5.84
N TYR A 289 20.61 5.40 -5.50
CA TYR A 289 19.68 4.35 -5.97
C TYR A 289 19.07 3.50 -4.84
N ASN A 290 19.57 3.63 -3.61
CA ASN A 290 18.99 3.01 -2.41
C ASN A 290 18.30 4.05 -1.51
N PHE A 291 17.14 4.50 -1.96
CA PHE A 291 16.29 5.46 -1.26
C PHE A 291 14.82 5.02 -1.35
N TRP A 292 13.95 5.69 -0.60
CA TRP A 292 12.49 5.66 -0.79
C TRP A 292 12.06 6.85 -1.66
N VAL A 293 11.02 6.69 -2.48
CA VAL A 293 10.56 7.71 -3.45
C VAL A 293 10.30 9.06 -2.79
N GLU A 294 9.82 9.02 -1.55
CA GLU A 294 9.50 10.18 -0.73
C GLU A 294 10.74 10.95 -0.27
N GLU A 295 11.90 10.29 -0.15
CA GLU A 295 13.15 10.98 0.14
C GLU A 295 13.57 11.89 -1.01
N PHE A 296 13.36 11.46 -2.26
CA PHE A 296 13.62 12.28 -3.45
C PHE A 296 12.62 13.43 -3.55
N ILE A 297 11.32 13.13 -3.42
CA ILE A 297 10.25 14.13 -3.62
C ILE A 297 10.24 15.19 -2.54
N HIS A 298 10.68 14.84 -1.33
CA HIS A 298 10.85 15.79 -0.22
C HIS A 298 12.29 16.28 -0.09
N GLU A 299 13.14 16.11 -1.10
CA GLU A 299 14.50 16.67 -1.19
C GLU A 299 15.34 16.37 0.07
N ARG A 300 15.35 15.10 0.50
CA ARG A 300 16.03 14.64 1.73
C ARG A 300 17.33 13.90 1.46
N GLY A 301 18.18 13.87 2.49
CA GLY A 301 19.45 13.16 2.45
C GLY A 301 20.31 13.63 1.27
N PRO A 302 20.70 12.73 0.35
CA PRO A 302 21.54 13.09 -0.77
C PRO A 302 20.81 13.88 -1.88
N TRP A 303 19.47 13.98 -1.82
CA TRP A 303 18.64 14.77 -2.74
C TRP A 303 18.48 16.22 -2.33
N ARG A 304 18.91 16.56 -1.11
CA ARG A 304 18.82 17.92 -0.56
C ARG A 304 19.85 18.84 -1.21
N GLU A 305 19.43 20.05 -1.54
CA GLU A 305 20.33 21.12 -1.95
C GLU A 305 21.23 21.54 -0.76
N GLN A 306 22.54 21.43 -0.94
CA GLN A 306 23.55 21.90 0.00
C GLN A 306 24.25 23.12 -0.59
N VAL A 307 24.51 24.12 0.25
CA VAL A 307 25.31 25.29 -0.13
C VAL A 307 26.76 24.96 0.21
N SER A 308 27.62 24.83 -0.80
CA SER A 308 29.06 24.64 -0.58
C SER A 308 29.72 25.93 -0.10
N THR A 309 30.96 25.83 0.36
CA THR A 309 31.74 26.96 0.91
C THR A 309 31.97 28.10 -0.09
N ASP A 310 31.88 27.80 -1.39
CA ASP A 310 31.96 28.76 -2.51
C ASP A 310 30.59 29.41 -2.84
N GLY A 311 29.53 29.10 -2.08
CA GLY A 311 28.17 29.60 -2.30
C GLY A 311 27.43 28.88 -3.43
N ILE A 312 28.05 27.91 -4.11
CA ILE A 312 27.39 27.14 -5.15
C ILE A 312 26.43 26.16 -4.49
N ARG A 313 25.22 26.07 -5.03
CA ARG A 313 24.23 25.09 -4.58
C ARG A 313 24.40 23.80 -5.36
N LYS A 314 24.63 22.69 -4.66
CA LYS A 314 24.78 21.36 -5.26
C LYS A 314 23.97 20.34 -4.48
N THR A 315 23.38 19.40 -5.20
CA THR A 315 22.83 18.17 -4.62
C THR A 315 23.90 17.07 -4.72
N HIS A 316 23.91 16.14 -3.78
CA HIS A 316 24.83 14.99 -3.84
C HIS A 316 24.46 14.06 -5.00
N CYS A 317 23.17 13.75 -5.13
CA CYS A 317 22.63 13.05 -6.29
C CYS A 317 22.13 14.07 -7.32
N PRO A 318 22.63 14.08 -8.56
CA PRO A 318 22.21 15.04 -9.57
C PRO A 318 20.83 14.72 -10.14
N TYR A 319 19.96 15.72 -10.26
CA TYR A 319 18.65 15.63 -10.93
C TYR A 319 18.17 17.00 -11.40
N ASN A 320 17.18 17.03 -12.30
CA ASN A 320 16.54 18.27 -12.73
C ASN A 320 15.58 18.81 -11.66
N LEU A 321 16.06 19.73 -10.81
CA LEU A 321 15.28 20.33 -9.72
C LEU A 321 14.04 21.09 -10.20
N THR A 322 14.15 21.84 -11.30
CA THR A 322 13.03 22.60 -11.88
C THR A 322 11.91 21.67 -12.31
N LEU A 323 12.25 20.59 -13.03
CA LEU A 323 11.30 19.58 -13.45
C LEU A 323 10.64 18.89 -12.25
N MET A 324 11.43 18.51 -11.24
CA MET A 324 10.89 17.86 -10.04
C MET A 324 9.84 18.76 -9.36
N ARG A 325 10.10 20.06 -9.22
CA ARG A 325 9.14 21.03 -8.64
C ARG A 325 7.89 21.22 -9.51
N GLU A 326 8.05 21.33 -10.82
CA GLU A 326 6.92 21.35 -11.77
C GLU A 326 6.01 20.13 -11.59
N LEU A 327 6.60 18.94 -11.49
CA LEU A 327 5.83 17.71 -11.28
C LEU A 327 5.18 17.67 -9.89
N ARG A 328 5.83 18.19 -8.85
CA ARG A 328 5.21 18.29 -7.52
C ARG A 328 3.96 19.14 -7.54
N ASP A 329 3.99 20.28 -8.24
CA ASP A 329 2.81 21.13 -8.42
C ASP A 329 1.72 20.39 -9.20
N LYS A 330 2.08 19.70 -10.29
CA LYS A 330 1.16 18.86 -11.09
C LYS A 330 0.44 17.80 -10.25
N TYR A 331 1.16 17.09 -9.39
CA TYR A 331 0.61 16.04 -8.53
C TYR A 331 0.09 16.58 -7.19
N GLY A 332 0.11 17.90 -6.99
CA GLY A 332 -0.39 18.58 -5.81
C GLY A 332 0.36 18.23 -4.52
N ILE A 333 1.67 17.95 -4.57
CA ILE A 333 2.48 17.54 -3.42
C ILE A 333 3.16 18.76 -2.79
N ARG A 334 2.69 19.20 -1.62
CA ARG A 334 3.24 20.37 -0.94
C ARG A 334 4.61 20.09 -0.32
N HIS A 335 5.54 21.04 -0.45
CA HIS A 335 6.75 21.06 0.36
C HIS A 335 6.48 21.85 1.62
N TYR A 336 6.59 21.21 2.78
CA TYR A 336 6.71 21.94 4.02
C TYR A 336 8.18 22.36 4.12
N GLU A 337 8.51 23.51 3.55
CA GLU A 337 9.75 24.19 3.94
C GLU A 337 9.62 24.47 5.43
N THR A 338 10.40 23.78 6.24
CA THR A 338 10.53 24.17 7.64
C THR A 338 11.18 25.55 7.63
N SER A 339 10.37 26.56 7.91
CA SER A 339 10.79 27.95 8.12
C SER A 339 11.71 28.01 9.35
N VAL A 340 12.95 27.56 9.19
CA VAL A 340 13.96 27.46 10.27
C VAL A 340 14.89 28.68 10.28
N SER A 341 14.65 29.71 9.46
CA SER A 341 15.60 30.80 9.29
C SER A 341 15.04 32.22 9.38
N GLN A 342 14.08 32.50 10.28
CA GLN A 342 13.72 33.92 10.57
C GLN A 342 13.62 34.33 12.06
N SER A 343 13.92 33.48 13.04
CA SER A 343 13.82 33.88 14.47
C SER A 343 15.14 34.30 15.14
N THR A 344 16.24 34.51 14.41
CA THR A 344 17.46 35.13 14.95
C THR A 344 17.71 36.49 14.30
N LYS A 345 16.75 37.42 14.44
CA LYS A 345 17.09 38.85 14.47
C LYS A 345 17.31 39.26 15.92
N ILE A 346 18.59 39.28 16.23
CA ILE A 346 19.28 39.91 17.36
C ILE A 346 18.52 41.17 17.83
N SER A 347 17.95 41.12 19.03
CA SER A 347 17.71 42.32 19.84
C SER A 347 19.05 42.75 20.41
N GLY A 348 19.65 43.76 19.79
CA GLY A 348 20.79 44.50 20.32
C GLY A 348 20.38 45.51 21.37
#